data_AF-A0A821AAT2-F1
#
_entry.id   AF-A0A821AAT2-F1
#
_cell.length_a   1.000
_cell.length_b   1.000
_cell.length_c   1.000
_cell.angle_alpha   90.00
_cell.angle_beta   90.00
_cell.angle_gamma   90.00
#
_symmetry.space_group_name_H-M   'P 1'
#
loop_
_entity.id
_entity.type
_entity.pdbx_description
1 polymer ?
#
loop_
_entity_poly.entity_id
_entity_poly.type
_entity_poly.pdbx_seq_one_letter_code
_entity_poly.pdbx_strand_id
1 'polypeptide(L)'
;MSNEESNIVLDGNFRQVMSGISEAYTNAESWQLRREILSIIASKISLKLMQLFISGLTGYRFSAARLHAAKYGVGSRVEPTSKVVQRFDDYQIAHFIDFIVSPHVCTDLPFGEKVLKLSSGVELFIPNTIRNMGATRIIDQYFRYCKEMCSDFEPLSKSSLFTILDTCKASTRKSLQGINYFAAEAGEAFDGLRKMIEDKVALCIDSERLIENLKRA
;
A
#
# COMPACT_ATOMS: atom_id res chain seq x y z
N MET A 1 35.56 0.50 54.86
CA MET A 1 36.68 0.77 53.94
C MET A 1 36.36 2.07 53.23
N SER A 2 37.30 2.99 53.36
CA SER A 2 37.31 4.42 53.03
C SER A 2 36.53 4.85 51.78
N ASN A 3 35.65 5.84 51.98
CA ASN A 3 35.19 6.76 50.95
C ASN A 3 36.39 7.59 50.47
N GLU A 4 36.94 7.26 49.31
CA GLU A 4 37.80 8.16 48.55
C GLU A 4 36.89 8.99 47.64
N GLU A 5 36.31 10.04 48.23
CA GLU A 5 35.78 11.16 47.45
C GLU A 5 36.96 11.76 46.69
N SER A 6 37.07 11.35 45.42
CA SER A 6 37.99 11.96 44.46
C SER A 6 37.53 13.39 44.28
N ASN A 7 38.15 14.28 45.06
CA ASN A 7 37.97 15.71 44.98
C ASN A 7 38.64 16.20 43.70
N ILE A 8 37.99 15.94 42.56
CA ILE A 8 38.45 16.38 41.25
C ILE A 8 38.32 17.91 41.26
N VAL A 9 39.44 18.60 41.43
CA VAL A 9 39.51 20.05 41.26
C VAL A 9 39.26 20.33 39.78
N LEU A 10 38.03 20.71 39.46
CA LEU A 10 37.62 21.06 38.10
C LEU A 10 37.94 22.54 37.87
N ASP A 11 38.77 22.79 36.85
CA ASP A 11 39.08 24.15 36.37
C ASP A 11 37.79 24.94 36.09
N GLY A 12 37.81 26.25 36.37
CA GLY A 12 36.65 27.13 36.22
C GLY A 12 36.13 27.14 34.78
N ASN A 13 37.05 27.15 33.80
CA ASN A 13 36.70 27.09 32.38
C ASN A 13 36.08 25.75 32.01
N PHE A 14 36.59 24.64 32.57
CA PHE A 14 36.03 23.32 32.32
C PHE A 14 34.59 23.21 32.82
N ARG A 15 34.29 23.73 34.02
CA ARG A 15 32.91 23.75 34.55
C ARG A 15 31.96 24.53 33.65
N GLN A 16 32.41 25.66 33.09
CA GLN A 16 31.60 26.47 32.17
C GLN A 16 31.28 25.71 30.88
N VAL A 17 32.28 25.06 30.27
CA VAL A 17 32.08 24.23 29.07
C VAL A 17 31.12 23.07 29.35
N MET A 18 31.30 22.38 30.46
CA MET A 18 30.43 21.26 30.85
C MET A 18 29.00 21.68 31.15
N SER A 19 28.82 22.86 31.75
CA SER A 19 27.50 23.46 31.97
C SER A 19 26.80 23.75 30.65
N GLY A 20 27.51 24.35 29.68
CA GLY A 20 26.95 24.64 28.36
C GLY A 20 26.55 23.38 27.58
N ILE A 21 27.35 22.30 27.67
CA ILE A 21 27.01 21.01 27.05
C ILE A 21 25.79 20.37 27.73
N SER A 22 25.71 20.44 29.06
CA SER A 22 24.56 19.93 29.81
C SER A 22 23.27 20.66 29.43
N GLU A 23 23.33 21.99 29.34
CA GLU A 23 22.21 22.83 28.91
C GLU A 23 21.77 22.51 27.48
N ALA A 24 22.71 22.37 26.55
CA ALA A 24 22.41 21.97 25.18
C ALA A 24 21.76 20.57 25.12
N TYR A 25 22.22 19.63 25.95
CA TYR A 25 21.64 18.28 26.04
C TYR A 25 20.23 18.30 26.63
N THR A 26 19.96 19.11 27.65
CA THR A 26 18.61 19.22 28.24
C THR A 26 17.63 19.86 27.27
N ASN A 27 18.07 20.88 26.54
CA ASN A 27 17.25 21.63 25.58
C ASN A 27 17.00 20.87 24.27
N ALA A 28 17.78 19.84 23.96
CA ALA A 28 17.58 19.04 22.76
C ALA A 28 16.28 18.22 22.81
N GLU A 29 15.45 18.39 21.78
CA GLU A 29 14.13 17.76 21.63
C GLU A 29 14.21 16.26 21.31
N SER A 30 15.20 15.87 20.51
CA SER A 30 15.36 14.50 20.01
C SER A 30 16.53 13.76 20.65
N TRP A 31 16.41 12.44 20.75
CA TRP A 31 17.53 11.61 21.22
C TRP A 31 18.73 11.68 20.28
N GLN A 32 18.50 11.85 18.97
CA GLN A 32 19.53 12.01 17.96
C GLN A 32 20.41 13.22 18.28
N LEU A 33 19.78 14.39 18.47
CA LEU A 33 20.49 15.62 18.81
C LEU A 33 21.21 15.52 20.16
N ARG A 34 20.57 14.91 21.17
CA ARG A 34 21.21 14.60 22.47
C ARG A 34 22.45 13.73 22.32
N ARG A 35 22.40 12.72 21.46
CA ARG A 35 23.53 11.82 21.17
C ARG A 35 24.65 12.55 20.43
N GLU A 36 24.32 13.43 19.49
CA GLU A 36 25.27 14.27 18.77
C GLU A 36 26.00 15.22 19.73
N ILE A 37 25.28 15.96 20.55
CA ILE A 37 25.84 16.86 21.57
C ILE A 37 26.72 16.08 22.56
N LEU A 38 26.22 14.95 23.07
CA LEU A 38 26.98 14.13 24.02
C LEU A 38 28.25 13.55 23.39
N SER A 39 28.24 13.26 22.08
CA SER A 39 29.39 12.72 21.35
C SER A 39 30.59 13.67 21.32
N ILE A 40 30.35 14.98 21.52
CA ILE A 40 31.39 16.02 21.60
C ILE A 40 32.39 15.70 22.71
N ILE A 41 31.88 15.32 23.89
CA ILE A 41 32.68 15.17 25.09
C ILE A 41 32.84 13.71 25.54
N ALA A 42 31.93 12.81 25.16
CA ALA A 42 31.90 11.44 25.66
C ALA A 42 33.17 10.61 25.37
N SER A 43 33.98 11.00 24.38
CA SER A 43 35.27 10.35 24.10
C SER A 43 36.42 10.85 25.00
N LYS A 44 36.25 11.96 25.71
CA LYS A 44 37.29 12.67 26.47
C LYS A 44 37.14 12.59 27.98
N ILE A 45 35.95 12.25 28.48
CA ILE A 45 35.64 12.20 29.91
C ILE A 45 35.06 10.86 30.33
N SER A 46 35.00 10.60 31.64
CA SER A 46 34.34 9.42 32.19
C SER A 46 32.83 9.63 32.35
N LEU A 47 32.07 8.53 32.34
CA LEU A 47 30.62 8.56 32.61
C LEU A 47 30.33 9.21 33.97
N LYS A 48 31.10 8.86 35.01
CA LYS A 48 30.92 9.39 36.37
C LYS A 48 31.04 10.91 36.39
N LEU A 49 32.01 11.47 35.65
CA LEU A 49 32.18 12.92 35.56
C LEU A 49 31.02 13.58 34.81
N MET A 50 30.54 12.96 33.72
CA MET A 50 29.39 13.49 32.97
C MET A 50 28.10 13.47 33.80
N GLN A 51 27.92 12.45 34.64
CA GLN A 51 26.76 12.30 35.52
C GLN A 51 26.66 13.39 36.60
N LEU A 52 27.75 14.07 36.94
CA LEU A 52 27.73 15.24 37.82
C LEU A 52 26.97 16.43 37.20
N PHE A 53 26.99 16.54 35.87
CA PHE A 53 26.35 17.64 35.14
C PHE A 53 24.98 17.27 34.56
N ILE A 54 24.77 15.99 34.24
CA ILE A 54 23.49 15.45 33.75
C ILE A 54 23.05 14.32 34.67
N SER A 55 22.17 14.63 35.61
CA SER A 55 21.57 13.62 36.48
C SER A 55 20.71 12.65 35.66
N GLY A 56 20.94 11.34 35.84
CA GLY A 56 20.20 10.29 35.13
C GLY A 56 20.76 9.89 33.76
N LEU A 57 21.96 10.34 33.37
CA LEU A 57 22.61 9.83 32.16
C LEU A 57 22.95 8.34 32.30
N THR A 58 22.35 7.50 31.45
CA THR A 58 22.58 6.05 31.46
C THR A 58 23.89 5.68 30.76
N GLY A 59 24.53 4.59 31.20
CA GLY A 59 25.72 4.06 30.53
C GLY A 59 25.49 3.74 29.06
N TYR A 60 24.29 3.26 28.70
CA TYR A 60 23.89 3.03 27.31
C TYR A 60 23.96 4.30 26.47
N ARG A 61 23.36 5.41 26.93
CA ARG A 61 23.35 6.69 26.21
C ARG A 61 24.77 7.23 26.00
N PHE A 62 25.61 7.10 27.01
CA PHE A 62 27.01 7.50 26.96
C PHE A 62 27.83 6.64 25.97
N SER A 63 27.69 5.32 26.02
CA SER A 63 28.33 4.40 25.07
C SER A 63 27.83 4.62 23.63
N ALA A 64 26.55 4.90 23.45
CA ALA A 64 25.97 5.22 22.14
C ALA A 64 26.54 6.52 21.56
N ALA A 65 26.80 7.53 22.39
CA ALA A 65 27.46 8.77 21.97
C ALA A 65 28.95 8.55 21.63
N ARG A 66 29.66 7.68 22.36
CA ARG A 66 31.03 7.29 22.02
C ARG A 66 31.09 6.55 20.69
N LEU A 67 30.18 5.59 20.48
CA LEU A 67 30.09 4.85 19.22
C LEU A 67 29.77 5.80 18.06
N HIS A 68 28.90 6.78 18.28
CA HIS A 68 28.58 7.80 17.31
C HIS A 68 29.82 8.61 16.92
N ALA A 69 30.57 9.13 17.91
CA ALA A 69 31.82 9.85 17.68
C ALA A 69 32.84 9.02 16.87
N ALA A 70 32.95 7.72 17.19
CA ALA A 70 33.88 6.82 16.50
C ALA A 70 33.46 6.51 15.05
N LYS A 71 32.15 6.43 14.76
CA LYS A 71 31.63 6.00 13.46
C LYS A 71 31.38 7.14 12.48
N TYR A 72 30.87 8.27 12.96
CA TYR A 72 30.40 9.38 12.13
C TYR A 72 31.21 10.67 12.35
N GLY A 73 32.00 10.72 13.42
CA GLY A 73 32.73 11.91 13.84
C GLY A 73 32.09 12.59 15.05
N VAL A 74 32.88 13.43 15.70
CA VAL A 74 32.49 14.16 16.92
C VAL A 74 31.47 15.24 16.54
N GLY A 75 30.28 15.20 17.12
CA GLY A 75 29.23 16.20 16.88
C GLY A 75 28.62 16.20 15.47
N SER A 76 28.91 15.18 14.65
CA SER A 76 28.42 15.09 13.27
C SER A 76 26.91 14.91 13.23
N ARG A 77 26.18 15.68 12.43
CA ARG A 77 24.75 15.45 12.22
C ARG A 77 24.55 14.19 11.38
N VAL A 78 23.81 13.21 11.90
CA VAL A 78 23.41 12.04 11.10
C VAL A 78 21.98 12.28 10.65
N GLU A 79 21.83 12.69 9.40
CA GLU A 79 20.51 12.76 8.78
C GLU A 79 19.82 11.40 8.94
N PRO A 80 18.61 11.35 9.52
CA PRO A 80 17.87 10.12 9.61
C PRO A 80 17.56 9.71 8.18
N THR A 81 18.33 8.75 7.66
CA THR A 81 17.97 8.08 6.42
C THR A 81 16.64 7.40 6.71
N SER A 82 15.54 8.01 6.26
CA SER A 82 14.28 7.33 6.16
C SER A 82 14.54 6.14 5.26
N LYS A 83 14.80 4.99 5.87
CA LYS A 83 14.83 3.74 5.13
C LYS A 83 13.39 3.52 4.71
N VAL A 84 13.05 3.96 3.50
CA VAL A 84 11.87 3.48 2.81
C VAL A 84 12.14 2.00 2.59
N VAL A 85 11.69 1.18 3.53
CA VAL A 85 11.77 -0.27 3.37
C VAL A 85 10.74 -0.59 2.31
N GLN A 86 11.20 -0.83 1.09
CA GLN A 86 10.38 -1.41 0.05
C GLN A 86 10.08 -2.85 0.48
N ARG A 87 8.87 -3.06 1.01
CA ARG A 87 8.41 -4.35 1.54
C ARG A 87 7.79 -5.25 0.47
N PHE A 88 7.80 -4.81 -0.78
CA PHE A 88 7.10 -5.45 -1.87
C PHE A 88 8.07 -5.73 -3.01
N ASP A 89 7.91 -6.89 -3.61
CA ASP A 89 8.60 -7.23 -4.84
C ASP A 89 7.95 -6.48 -6.02
N ASP A 90 8.78 -5.87 -6.86
CA ASP A 90 8.32 -5.06 -7.99
C ASP A 90 7.54 -5.89 -8.99
N TYR A 91 7.92 -7.16 -9.16
CA TYR A 91 7.22 -8.07 -10.05
C TYR A 91 5.79 -8.36 -9.59
N GLN A 92 5.58 -8.53 -8.27
CA GLN A 92 4.23 -8.73 -7.74
C GLN A 92 3.30 -7.52 -7.95
N ILE A 93 3.85 -6.29 -7.85
CA ILE A 93 3.11 -5.07 -8.12
C ILE A 93 2.79 -4.95 -9.61
N ALA A 94 3.80 -5.12 -10.47
CA ALA A 94 3.64 -5.03 -11.92
C ALA A 94 2.59 -6.02 -12.43
N HIS A 95 2.65 -7.28 -11.98
CA HIS A 95 1.69 -8.32 -12.36
C HIS A 95 0.24 -7.94 -11.99
N PHE A 96 0.03 -7.33 -10.83
CA PHE A 96 -1.30 -6.87 -10.45
C PHE A 96 -1.74 -5.64 -11.26
N ILE A 97 -0.82 -4.71 -11.57
CA ILE A 97 -1.09 -3.55 -12.43
C ILE A 97 -1.53 -4.02 -13.82
N ASP A 98 -0.81 -4.98 -14.41
CA ASP A 98 -1.16 -5.54 -15.73
C ASP A 98 -2.54 -6.20 -15.71
N PHE A 99 -2.86 -6.93 -14.64
CA PHE A 99 -4.17 -7.52 -14.46
C PHE A 99 -5.29 -6.47 -14.40
N ILE A 100 -5.10 -5.37 -13.65
CA ILE A 100 -6.15 -4.35 -13.53
C ILE A 100 -6.30 -3.48 -14.78
N VAL A 101 -5.23 -3.31 -15.57
CA VAL A 101 -5.27 -2.57 -16.85
C VAL A 101 -5.84 -3.44 -17.98
N SER A 102 -5.84 -4.76 -17.81
CA SER A 102 -6.41 -5.70 -18.78
C SER A 102 -7.85 -5.33 -19.18
N PRO A 103 -8.23 -5.50 -20.47
CA PRO A 103 -9.59 -5.24 -20.97
C PRO A 103 -10.70 -5.99 -20.23
N HIS A 104 -10.35 -7.10 -19.58
CA HIS A 104 -11.29 -7.88 -18.77
C HIS A 104 -11.75 -7.12 -17.51
N VAL A 105 -10.87 -6.28 -16.94
CA VAL A 105 -11.10 -5.57 -15.68
C VAL A 105 -11.44 -4.11 -15.94
N CYS A 106 -10.79 -3.48 -16.92
CA CYS A 106 -10.95 -2.08 -17.25
C CYS A 106 -11.37 -1.86 -18.71
N THR A 107 -12.20 -0.85 -18.93
CA THR A 107 -12.59 -0.37 -20.25
C THR A 107 -12.32 1.13 -20.32
N ASP A 108 -11.70 1.59 -21.40
CA ASP A 108 -11.47 3.02 -21.60
C ASP A 108 -12.77 3.74 -21.94
N LEU A 109 -12.95 4.93 -21.37
CA LEU A 109 -14.11 5.75 -21.66
C LEU A 109 -13.88 6.51 -22.97
N PRO A 110 -14.85 6.51 -23.91
CA PRO A 110 -14.73 7.28 -25.14
C PRO A 110 -14.78 8.80 -24.90
N PHE A 111 -15.24 9.23 -23.71
CA PHE A 111 -15.36 10.65 -23.36
C PHE A 111 -14.80 10.94 -21.96
N GLY A 112 -13.86 11.87 -21.89
CA GLY A 112 -13.24 12.35 -20.67
C GLY A 112 -11.75 11.98 -20.58
N GLU A 113 -10.91 12.99 -20.48
CA GLU A 113 -9.45 12.86 -20.41
C GLU A 113 -8.94 13.44 -19.08
N LYS A 114 -7.83 12.89 -18.59
CA LYS A 114 -7.05 13.43 -17.48
C LYS A 114 -5.73 13.94 -18.01
N VAL A 115 -5.35 15.15 -17.57
CA VAL A 115 -4.05 15.73 -17.87
C VAL A 115 -3.07 15.34 -16.77
N LEU A 116 -2.02 14.59 -17.13
CA LEU A 116 -0.87 14.35 -16.28
C LEU A 116 0.20 15.40 -16.58
N LYS A 117 0.57 16.19 -15.56
CA LYS A 117 1.73 17.07 -15.63
C LYS A 117 2.96 16.33 -15.13
N LEU A 118 3.93 16.11 -16.01
CA LEU A 118 5.23 15.57 -15.64
C LEU A 118 6.07 16.63 -14.93
N SER A 119 7.05 16.20 -14.13
CA SER A 119 8.03 17.10 -13.48
C SER A 119 8.87 17.89 -14.49
N SER A 120 8.93 17.44 -15.74
CA SER A 120 9.53 18.16 -16.87
C SER A 120 8.68 19.31 -17.41
N GLY A 121 7.43 19.48 -16.94
CA GLY A 121 6.48 20.47 -17.42
C GLY A 121 5.65 20.02 -18.63
N VAL A 122 5.88 18.81 -19.15
CA VAL A 122 5.11 18.23 -20.25
C VAL A 122 3.75 17.75 -19.75
N GLU A 123 2.70 18.06 -20.51
CA GLU A 123 1.32 17.62 -20.26
C GLU A 123 0.99 16.40 -21.13
N LEU A 124 0.55 15.31 -20.50
CA LEU A 124 0.08 14.09 -21.17
C LEU A 124 -1.43 13.93 -20.98
N PHE A 125 -2.13 13.62 -22.06
CA PHE A 125 -3.57 13.36 -22.04
C PHE A 125 -3.82 11.86 -21.96
N ILE A 126 -4.48 11.41 -20.91
CA ILE A 126 -4.82 10.00 -20.68
C ILE A 126 -6.34 9.85 -20.63
N PRO A 127 -6.94 8.90 -21.36
CA PRO A 127 -8.37 8.65 -21.28
C PRO A 127 -8.77 8.22 -19.87
N ASN A 128 -9.96 8.61 -19.44
CA ASN A 128 -10.50 8.10 -18.18
C ASN A 128 -10.80 6.61 -18.32
N THR A 129 -10.18 5.80 -17.47
CA THR A 129 -10.46 4.37 -17.42
C THR A 129 -11.61 4.08 -16.46
N ILE A 130 -12.52 3.19 -16.88
CA ILE A 130 -13.57 2.63 -16.03
C ILE A 130 -13.24 1.18 -15.66
N ARG A 131 -13.31 0.87 -14.36
CA ARG A 131 -13.35 -0.51 -13.86
C ARG A 131 -14.73 -1.11 -14.08
N ASN A 132 -14.77 -2.27 -14.71
CA ASN A 132 -15.99 -3.00 -15.02
C ASN A 132 -16.66 -3.58 -13.77
N MET A 133 -15.92 -3.73 -12.67
CA MET A 133 -16.39 -4.32 -11.42
C MET A 133 -15.79 -3.62 -10.19
N GLY A 134 -16.41 -3.80 -9.02
CA GLY A 134 -15.93 -3.22 -7.77
C GLY A 134 -14.63 -3.86 -7.25
N ALA A 135 -13.86 -3.09 -6.47
CA ALA A 135 -12.53 -3.46 -5.99
C ALA A 135 -12.45 -4.85 -5.34
N THR A 136 -13.43 -5.20 -4.49
CA THR A 136 -13.49 -6.53 -3.85
C THR A 136 -13.55 -7.67 -4.87
N ARG A 137 -14.40 -7.51 -5.91
CA ARG A 137 -14.58 -8.52 -6.96
C ARG A 137 -13.35 -8.63 -7.85
N ILE A 138 -12.68 -7.51 -8.15
CA ILE A 138 -11.39 -7.50 -8.88
C ILE A 138 -10.37 -8.35 -8.12
N ILE A 139 -10.24 -8.10 -6.82
CA ILE A 139 -9.26 -8.80 -5.97
C ILE A 139 -9.58 -10.30 -5.91
N ASP A 140 -10.84 -10.68 -5.70
CA ASP A 140 -11.21 -12.10 -5.66
C ASP A 140 -10.98 -12.79 -7.02
N GLN A 141 -11.23 -12.10 -8.14
CA GLN A 141 -10.94 -12.63 -9.48
C GLN A 141 -9.43 -12.75 -9.71
N TYR A 142 -8.63 -11.80 -9.22
CA TYR A 142 -7.18 -11.85 -9.30
C TYR A 142 -6.60 -13.06 -8.55
N PHE A 143 -7.11 -13.37 -7.35
CA PHE A 143 -6.67 -14.56 -6.62
C PHE A 143 -7.02 -15.86 -7.35
N ARG A 144 -8.20 -15.93 -7.98
CA ARG A 144 -8.57 -17.09 -8.82
C ARG A 144 -7.65 -17.21 -10.03
N TYR A 145 -7.41 -16.11 -10.72
CA TYR A 145 -6.49 -16.05 -11.85
C TYR A 145 -5.08 -16.51 -11.46
N CYS A 146 -4.52 -16.03 -10.35
CA CYS A 146 -3.20 -16.46 -9.88
C CYS A 146 -3.18 -17.95 -9.56
N LYS A 147 -4.23 -18.48 -8.92
CA LYS A 147 -4.34 -19.91 -8.59
C LYS A 147 -4.41 -20.80 -9.83
N GLU A 148 -5.05 -20.33 -10.90
CA GLU A 148 -5.27 -21.11 -12.13
C GLU A 148 -4.10 -21.00 -13.11
N MET A 149 -3.51 -19.81 -13.24
CA MET A 149 -2.54 -19.50 -14.30
C MET A 149 -1.10 -19.43 -13.81
N CYS A 150 -0.86 -19.31 -12.50
CA CYS A 150 0.48 -19.10 -11.95
C CYS A 150 0.74 -20.01 -10.73
N SER A 151 1.21 -21.24 -10.98
CA SER A 151 1.49 -22.23 -9.93
C SER A 151 2.61 -21.82 -8.95
N ASP A 152 3.57 -20.99 -9.40
CA ASP A 152 4.75 -20.60 -8.61
C ASP A 152 4.72 -19.13 -8.15
N PHE A 153 3.57 -18.45 -8.30
CA PHE A 153 3.44 -17.04 -7.96
C PHE A 153 2.60 -16.84 -6.70
N GLU A 154 3.19 -16.19 -5.69
CA GLU A 154 2.46 -15.77 -4.50
C GLU A 154 2.00 -14.31 -4.67
N PRO A 155 0.69 -14.04 -4.75
CA PRO A 155 0.17 -12.68 -4.86
C PRO A 155 0.30 -11.90 -3.54
N LEU A 156 0.29 -10.56 -3.66
CA LEU A 156 0.26 -9.67 -2.50
C LEU A 156 -0.98 -9.87 -1.63
N SER A 157 -0.86 -9.46 -0.36
CA SER A 157 -1.97 -9.47 0.59
C SER A 157 -3.16 -8.62 0.12
N LYS A 158 -4.38 -8.98 0.54
CA LYS A 158 -5.62 -8.25 0.20
C LYS A 158 -5.52 -6.74 0.49
N SER A 159 -4.97 -6.36 1.64
CA SER A 159 -4.82 -4.94 2.02
C SER A 159 -3.92 -4.19 1.06
N SER A 160 -2.77 -4.75 0.68
CA SER A 160 -1.85 -4.17 -0.32
C SER A 160 -2.53 -3.99 -1.66
N LEU A 161 -3.29 -4.98 -2.13
CA LEU A 161 -4.02 -4.90 -3.40
C LEU A 161 -5.11 -3.80 -3.36
N PHE A 162 -5.81 -3.64 -2.24
CA PHE A 162 -6.75 -2.52 -2.06
C PHE A 162 -6.04 -1.16 -2.09
N THR A 163 -4.87 -1.03 -1.47
CA THR A 163 -4.07 0.21 -1.53
C THR A 163 -3.63 0.53 -2.95
N ILE A 164 -3.24 -0.48 -3.74
CA ILE A 164 -2.90 -0.28 -5.16
C ILE A 164 -4.13 0.19 -5.93
N LEU A 165 -5.30 -0.43 -5.72
CA LEU A 165 -6.55 -0.01 -6.38
C LEU A 165 -6.99 1.41 -6.01
N ASP A 166 -6.76 1.84 -4.77
CA ASP A 166 -7.07 3.20 -4.31
C ASP A 166 -6.10 4.25 -4.91
N THR A 167 -4.82 3.89 -5.02
CA THR A 167 -3.81 4.74 -5.65
C THR A 167 -4.06 4.89 -7.15
N CYS A 168 -4.37 3.78 -7.83
CA CYS A 168 -4.74 3.75 -9.25
C CYS A 168 -6.20 4.17 -9.44
N LYS A 169 -6.52 5.46 -9.28
CA LYS A 169 -7.90 5.95 -9.33
C LYS A 169 -8.56 5.78 -10.70
N ALA A 170 -9.53 4.86 -10.77
CA ALA A 170 -10.41 4.64 -11.92
C ALA A 170 -11.88 4.74 -11.48
N SER A 171 -12.73 5.17 -12.39
CA SER A 171 -14.17 5.23 -12.15
C SER A 171 -14.75 3.81 -12.13
N THR A 172 -15.63 3.48 -11.19
CA THR A 172 -16.23 2.14 -11.15
C THR A 172 -17.60 2.15 -11.82
N ARG A 173 -17.82 1.21 -12.76
CA ARG A 173 -19.12 1.03 -13.38
C ARG A 173 -20.11 0.48 -12.35
N LYS A 174 -21.13 1.28 -12.00
CA LYS A 174 -22.18 0.89 -11.03
C LYS A 174 -23.21 -0.08 -11.63
N SER A 175 -23.36 -0.09 -12.95
CA SER A 175 -24.24 -1.03 -13.66
C SER A 175 -23.60 -1.53 -14.95
N LEU A 176 -23.34 -2.84 -14.99
CA LEU A 176 -22.84 -3.55 -16.18
C LEU A 176 -23.93 -3.73 -17.24
N GLN A 177 -25.19 -3.81 -16.81
CA GLN A 177 -26.34 -4.14 -17.65
C GLN A 177 -27.41 -3.06 -17.49
N GLY A 178 -27.79 -2.42 -18.59
CA GLY A 178 -28.97 -1.56 -18.58
C GLY A 178 -30.22 -2.39 -18.30
N ILE A 179 -31.29 -1.75 -17.83
CA ILE A 179 -32.62 -2.38 -17.70
C ILE A 179 -33.03 -3.10 -19.00
N ASN A 180 -32.60 -2.56 -20.15
CA ASN A 180 -32.82 -3.13 -21.48
C ASN A 180 -32.21 -4.52 -21.68
N TYR A 181 -31.14 -4.87 -20.96
CA TYR A 181 -30.56 -6.23 -21.02
C TYR A 181 -31.52 -7.25 -20.41
N PHE A 182 -32.09 -6.94 -19.24
CA PHE A 182 -33.11 -7.79 -18.61
C PHE A 182 -34.38 -7.89 -19.47
N ALA A 183 -34.78 -6.77 -20.11
CA ALA A 183 -35.92 -6.79 -21.02
C ALA A 183 -35.66 -7.65 -22.27
N ALA A 184 -34.46 -7.60 -22.84
CA ALA A 184 -34.07 -8.41 -23.99
C ALA A 184 -33.95 -9.89 -23.63
N GLU A 185 -33.29 -10.22 -22.52
CA GLU A 185 -33.16 -11.60 -22.02
C GLU A 185 -34.53 -12.20 -21.64
N ALA A 186 -35.41 -11.40 -21.01
CA ALA A 186 -36.79 -11.81 -20.77
C ALA A 186 -37.55 -12.05 -22.08
N GLY A 187 -37.40 -11.16 -23.06
CA GLY A 187 -38.00 -11.30 -24.39
C GLY A 187 -37.59 -12.62 -25.06
N GLU A 188 -36.30 -12.92 -25.08
CA GLU A 188 -35.76 -14.16 -25.65
C GLU A 188 -36.29 -15.41 -24.92
N ALA A 189 -36.38 -15.37 -23.58
CA ALA A 189 -36.97 -16.46 -22.81
C ALA A 189 -38.46 -16.67 -23.12
N PHE A 190 -39.23 -15.59 -23.26
CA PHE A 190 -40.65 -15.67 -23.61
C PHE A 190 -40.87 -16.16 -25.04
N ASP A 191 -40.03 -15.75 -25.99
CA ASP A 191 -40.08 -16.25 -27.36
C ASP A 191 -39.72 -17.75 -27.43
N GLY A 192 -38.77 -18.20 -26.60
CA GLY A 192 -38.49 -19.62 -26.41
C GLY A 192 -39.70 -20.41 -25.91
N LEU A 193 -40.40 -19.92 -24.87
CA LEU A 193 -41.61 -20.55 -24.35
C LEU A 193 -42.74 -20.56 -25.38
N ARG A 194 -42.93 -19.47 -26.12
CA ARG A 194 -43.93 -19.36 -27.20
C ARG A 194 -43.68 -20.45 -28.25
N LYS A 195 -42.44 -20.58 -28.70
CA LYS A 195 -42.06 -21.60 -29.68
C LYS A 195 -42.34 -23.02 -29.20
N MET A 196 -42.02 -23.32 -27.93
CA MET A 196 -42.33 -24.63 -27.35
C MET A 196 -43.84 -24.93 -27.31
N ILE A 197 -44.67 -23.92 -27.06
CA ILE A 197 -46.13 -24.06 -27.06
C ILE A 197 -46.63 -24.29 -28.51
N GLU A 198 -46.15 -23.51 -29.47
CA GLU A 198 -46.51 -23.66 -30.89
C GLU A 198 -46.14 -25.05 -31.42
N ASP A 199 -44.95 -25.54 -31.11
CA ASP A 199 -44.49 -26.88 -31.47
C ASP A 199 -45.39 -27.98 -30.87
N LYS A 200 -45.85 -27.80 -29.63
CA LYS A 200 -46.77 -28.75 -28.97
C LYS A 200 -48.18 -28.69 -29.54
N VAL A 201 -48.67 -27.51 -29.88
CA VAL A 201 -49.99 -27.33 -30.51
C VAL A 201 -50.02 -27.95 -31.90
N ALA A 202 -48.96 -27.80 -32.69
CA ALA A 202 -48.85 -28.44 -34.01
C ALA A 202 -48.97 -29.98 -33.90
N LEU A 203 -48.29 -30.58 -32.94
CA LEU A 203 -48.36 -32.04 -32.70
C LEU A 203 -49.76 -32.50 -32.26
N CYS A 204 -50.46 -31.74 -31.43
CA CYS A 204 -51.84 -32.05 -31.05
C CYS A 204 -52.80 -32.01 -32.24
N ILE A 205 -52.69 -30.98 -33.10
CA ILE A 205 -53.53 -30.84 -34.30
C ILE A 205 -53.29 -32.01 -35.26
N ASP A 206 -52.04 -32.43 -35.43
CA ASP A 206 -51.70 -33.58 -36.27
C ASP A 206 -52.27 -34.89 -35.70
N SER A 207 -52.22 -35.07 -34.37
CA SER A 207 -52.84 -36.23 -33.71
C SER A 207 -54.37 -36.28 -33.87
N GLU A 208 -55.05 -35.14 -33.77
CA GLU A 208 -56.51 -35.06 -33.91
C GLU A 208 -56.93 -35.37 -35.35
N ARG A 209 -56.20 -34.86 -36.35
CA ARG A 209 -56.40 -35.18 -37.76
C ARG A 209 -56.19 -36.66 -38.05
N LEU A 210 -55.20 -37.28 -37.43
CA LEU A 210 -54.92 -38.72 -37.59
C LEU A 210 -56.05 -39.57 -37.00
N ILE A 211 -56.58 -39.20 -35.83
CA ILE A 211 -57.74 -39.83 -35.21
C ILE A 211 -58.99 -39.66 -36.07
N GLU A 212 -59.20 -38.48 -36.65
CA GLU A 212 -60.36 -38.22 -37.52
C GLU A 212 -60.32 -39.04 -38.81
N ASN A 213 -59.14 -39.19 -39.40
CA ASN A 213 -58.94 -40.02 -40.59
C ASN A 213 -59.14 -41.52 -40.30
N LEU A 214 -58.68 -42.01 -39.14
CA LEU A 214 -58.90 -43.39 -38.71
C LEU A 214 -60.38 -43.70 -38.41
N LYS A 215 -61.18 -42.72 -37.99
CA LYS A 215 -62.64 -42.88 -37.79
C LYS A 215 -63.44 -42.93 -39.11
N ARG A 216 -62.84 -42.49 -40.23
CA ARG A 216 -63.48 -42.47 -41.56
C ARG A 216 -63.11 -43.69 -42.41
N ALA A 217 -62.20 -44.55 -41.95
CA ALA A 217 -61.84 -45.84 -42.57
C ALA A 217 -62.67 -46.98 -41.95
#